data_AF-A0AAW1EBM1-F1
#
_entry.id   AF-A0AAW1EBM1-F1
#
_cell.length_a   1.000
_cell.length_b   1.000
_cell.length_c   1.000
_cell.angle_alpha   90.00
_cell.angle_beta   90.00
_cell.angle_gamma   90.00
#
_symmetry.space_group_name_H-M   'P 1'
#
loop_
_entity.id
_entity.type
_entity.pdbx_description
1 polymer ?
#
loop_
_entity_poly.entity_id
_entity_poly.type
_entity_poly.pdbx_seq_one_letter_code
_entity_poly.pdbx_strand_id
1 'polypeptide(L)'
;MSLHRLMVYLSTASLFCCMMGLNAALFVLRFISPSLTKKMILKMGERSTMTQNPNFKYEDWGLTFPSVDFVKAASSHMWMSLGQDAFVGGEAPDTSVVNLEGKKTSICKYLKDNRALQLVRDFSDVADFLVVYIAEAHSTDGWAFTNNIDINQHQSLEDRLSAAQILVQKEPLCPVVVDDMSDVSAIKYGALPERLYVLQAGKVVYKGAVGPWGYDPMEVRSFLEKMK
;
A
#
# COMPACT_ATOMS: atom_id res chain seq x y z
N MET A 1 -0.72 -20.35 17.30
CA MET A 1 -0.39 -19.36 16.25
C MET A 1 -0.81 -19.95 14.92
N SER A 2 -1.62 -19.25 14.10
CA SER A 2 -2.04 -19.79 12.79
C SER A 2 -0.83 -19.95 11.86
N LEU A 3 -0.88 -20.92 10.93
CA LEU A 3 0.19 -21.14 9.95
C LEU A 3 0.49 -19.87 9.15
N HIS A 4 -0.55 -19.11 8.79
CA HIS A 4 -0.41 -17.83 8.12
C HIS A 4 0.41 -16.82 8.92
N ARG A 5 0.16 -16.66 10.22
CA ARG A 5 0.95 -15.74 11.07
C ARG A 5 2.40 -16.18 11.21
N LEU A 6 2.65 -17.49 11.35
CA LEU A 6 4.02 -18.01 11.38
C LEU A 6 4.77 -17.68 10.08
N MET A 7 4.11 -17.89 8.93
CA MET A 7 4.69 -17.58 7.62
C MET A 7 4.96 -16.07 7.46
N VAL A 8 4.04 -15.22 7.93
CA VAL A 8 4.26 -13.76 7.98
C VAL A 8 5.53 -13.46 8.78
N TYR A 9 5.66 -13.96 10.01
CA TYR A 9 6.82 -13.66 10.85
C TYR A 9 8.15 -14.10 10.23
N LEU A 10 8.20 -15.32 9.68
CA LEU A 10 9.38 -15.84 9.01
C LEU A 10 9.72 -15.03 7.75
N SER A 11 8.71 -14.73 6.93
CA SER A 11 8.89 -13.94 5.70
C SER A 11 9.34 -12.51 5.99
N THR A 12 8.75 -11.84 6.99
CA THR A 12 9.12 -10.49 7.42
C THR A 12 10.55 -10.47 7.97
N ALA A 13 10.94 -11.45 8.81
CA ALA A 13 12.32 -11.53 9.29
C ALA A 13 13.32 -11.72 8.14
N SER A 14 13.02 -12.61 7.19
CA SER A 14 13.86 -12.85 6.01
C SER A 14 13.98 -11.60 5.14
N LEU A 15 12.86 -10.95 4.81
CA LEU A 15 12.84 -9.72 4.03
C LEU A 15 13.62 -8.60 4.72
N PHE A 16 13.58 -8.53 6.06
CA PHE A 16 14.27 -7.50 6.82
C PHE A 16 15.78 -7.68 6.70
N CYS A 17 16.27 -8.92 6.89
CA CYS A 17 17.67 -9.25 6.70
C CYS A 17 18.14 -8.96 5.26
N CYS A 18 17.34 -9.36 4.26
CA CYS A 18 17.64 -9.07 2.85
C CYS A 18 17.70 -7.57 2.57
N MET A 19 16.73 -6.80 3.05
CA MET A 19 16.67 -5.35 2.91
C MET A 19 17.89 -4.68 3.55
N MET A 20 18.25 -5.05 4.78
CA MET A 20 19.41 -4.48 5.48
C MET A 20 20.72 -4.77 4.74
N GLY A 21 20.91 -6.03 4.30
CA GLY A 21 22.10 -6.42 3.55
C GLY A 21 22.20 -5.70 2.19
N LEU A 22 21.09 -5.63 1.45
CA LEU A 22 21.01 -4.93 0.18
C LEU A 22 21.26 -3.43 0.33
N ASN A 23 20.66 -2.79 1.35
CA ASN A 23 20.83 -1.38 1.61
C ASN A 23 22.30 -1.05 1.96
N ALA A 24 22.92 -1.83 2.84
CA ALA A 24 24.33 -1.69 3.18
C ALA A 24 25.24 -1.89 1.95
N ALA A 25 24.97 -2.90 1.13
CA ALA A 25 25.71 -3.15 -0.10
C ALA A 25 25.59 -1.97 -1.08
N LEU A 26 24.38 -1.47 -1.33
CA LEU A 26 24.15 -0.31 -2.20
C LEU A 26 24.78 0.96 -1.63
N PHE A 27 24.74 1.14 -0.31
CA PHE A 27 25.37 2.27 0.38
C PHE A 27 26.89 2.28 0.18
N VAL A 28 27.55 1.14 0.32
CA VAL A 28 29.00 1.02 0.05
C VAL A 28 29.27 1.21 -1.44
N LEU A 29 28.50 0.54 -2.30
CA LEU A 29 28.71 0.56 -3.73
C LEU A 29 28.55 1.95 -4.34
N ARG A 30 27.68 2.80 -3.78
CA ARG A 30 27.49 4.18 -4.29
C ARG A 30 28.78 5.01 -4.24
N PHE A 31 29.71 4.71 -3.34
CA PHE A 31 31.00 5.38 -3.25
C PHE A 31 32.08 4.74 -4.13
N ILE A 32 31.97 3.43 -4.39
CA ILE A 32 32.94 2.67 -5.20
C ILE A 32 32.62 2.80 -6.70
N SER A 33 31.34 2.62 -7.07
CA SER A 33 30.86 2.62 -8.45
C SER A 33 29.43 3.17 -8.54
N PRO A 34 29.28 4.50 -8.62
CA PRO A 34 27.96 5.14 -8.75
C PRO A 34 27.16 4.64 -9.96
N SER A 35 27.85 4.36 -11.08
CA SER A 35 27.23 3.85 -12.31
C SER A 35 26.64 2.45 -12.12
N LEU A 36 27.33 1.56 -11.41
CA LEU A 36 26.82 0.22 -11.10
C LEU A 36 25.66 0.30 -10.11
N THR A 37 25.75 1.15 -9.08
CA THR A 37 24.63 1.39 -8.15
C THR A 37 23.38 1.84 -8.89
N LYS A 38 23.50 2.86 -9.77
CA LYS A 38 22.38 3.34 -10.60
C LYS A 38 21.78 2.22 -11.44
N LYS A 39 22.61 1.41 -12.10
CA LYS A 39 22.15 0.26 -12.90
C LYS A 39 21.39 -0.77 -12.07
N MET A 40 21.86 -1.10 -10.87
CA MET A 40 21.19 -2.06 -9.97
C MET A 40 19.84 -1.54 -9.49
N ILE A 41 19.75 -0.27 -9.10
CA ILE A 41 18.51 0.35 -8.63
C ILE A 41 17.50 0.48 -9.78
N LEU A 42 17.94 0.87 -10.99
CA LEU A 42 17.08 0.88 -12.17
C LEU A 42 16.47 -0.51 -12.45
N LYS A 43 17.29 -1.56 -12.43
CA LYS A 43 16.82 -2.94 -12.61
C LYS A 43 15.81 -3.36 -11.53
N MET A 44 15.94 -2.85 -10.31
CA MET A 44 14.96 -3.09 -9.24
C MET A 44 13.66 -2.34 -9.49
N GLY A 45 13.74 -1.10 -10.00
CA GLY A 45 12.58 -0.26 -10.34
C GLY A 45 11.82 -0.70 -11.59
N GLU A 46 12.40 -1.51 -12.46
CA GLU A 46 11.68 -2.19 -13.56
C GLU A 46 10.54 -3.06 -13.02
N ARG A 47 10.73 -3.70 -11.86
CA ARG A 47 9.70 -4.55 -11.25
C ARG A 47 8.56 -3.78 -10.58
N SER A 48 8.79 -2.54 -10.16
CA SER A 48 7.77 -1.69 -9.53
C SER A 48 7.16 -0.68 -10.50
N THR A 49 7.41 -0.82 -11.81
CA THR A 49 7.00 0.11 -12.89
C THR A 49 7.52 1.55 -12.74
N MET A 50 8.32 1.86 -11.72
CA MET A 50 8.87 3.20 -11.48
C MET A 50 9.72 3.71 -12.64
N THR A 51 10.42 2.81 -13.35
CA THR A 51 11.22 3.16 -14.54
C THR A 51 10.37 3.49 -15.77
N GLN A 52 9.07 3.15 -15.75
CA GLN A 52 8.13 3.38 -16.84
C GLN A 52 7.33 4.67 -16.65
N ASN A 53 7.38 5.28 -15.46
CA ASN A 53 6.65 6.51 -15.15
C ASN A 53 7.37 7.73 -15.75
N PRO A 54 6.81 8.39 -16.79
CA PRO A 54 7.47 9.52 -17.45
C PRO A 54 7.61 10.76 -16.55
N ASN A 55 6.83 10.83 -15.47
CA ASN A 55 6.86 11.94 -14.52
C ASN A 55 7.95 11.77 -13.44
N PHE A 56 8.63 10.62 -13.39
CA PHE A 56 9.55 10.29 -12.31
C PHE A 56 10.92 9.86 -12.84
N LYS A 57 11.92 10.74 -12.72
CA LYS A 57 13.29 10.44 -13.14
C LYS A 57 14.01 9.63 -12.07
N TYR A 58 15.06 8.93 -12.46
CA TYR A 58 15.88 8.16 -11.51
C TYR A 58 16.32 9.00 -10.29
N GLU A 59 16.69 10.25 -10.53
CA GLU A 59 17.17 11.17 -9.51
C GLU A 59 16.08 11.47 -8.46
N ASP A 60 14.79 11.32 -8.81
CA ASP A 60 13.67 11.62 -7.92
C ASP A 60 13.38 10.53 -6.88
N TRP A 61 13.75 9.28 -7.17
CA TRP A 61 13.44 8.12 -6.34
C TRP A 61 14.65 7.22 -6.07
N GLY A 62 15.48 6.93 -7.07
CA GLY A 62 16.54 5.94 -6.97
C GLY A 62 17.58 6.29 -5.91
N LEU A 63 17.88 7.57 -5.75
CA LEU A 63 18.82 8.07 -4.75
C LEU A 63 18.32 7.92 -3.31
N THR A 64 17.02 7.76 -3.10
CA THR A 64 16.41 7.70 -1.77
C THR A 64 16.49 6.29 -1.17
N PHE A 65 16.69 5.24 -1.97
CA PHE A 65 16.74 3.85 -1.50
C PHE A 65 17.92 3.57 -0.55
N PRO A 66 19.19 3.92 -0.86
CA PRO A 66 20.31 3.71 0.05
C PRO A 66 20.38 4.81 1.13
N SER A 67 19.27 5.07 1.83
CA SER A 67 19.14 6.07 2.90
C SER A 67 18.67 5.44 4.21
N VAL A 68 18.93 6.15 5.32
CA VAL A 68 18.42 5.77 6.65
C VAL A 68 16.90 5.92 6.71
N ASP A 69 16.33 6.90 6.02
CA ASP A 69 14.90 7.15 6.03
C ASP A 69 14.13 6.04 5.32
N PHE A 70 14.66 5.50 4.22
CA PHE A 70 14.14 4.27 3.61
C PHE A 70 14.12 3.11 4.61
N VAL A 71 15.25 2.86 5.29
CA VAL A 71 15.36 1.77 6.25
C VAL A 71 14.33 1.95 7.37
N LYS A 72 14.17 3.16 7.92
CA LYS A 72 13.18 3.46 8.95
C LYS A 72 11.75 3.20 8.46
N ALA A 73 11.39 3.75 7.29
CA ALA A 73 10.05 3.62 6.72
C ALA A 73 9.72 2.14 6.44
N ALA A 74 10.60 1.43 5.74
CA ALA A 74 10.41 0.03 5.44
C ALA A 74 10.35 -0.83 6.71
N SER A 75 11.22 -0.59 7.70
CA SER A 75 11.17 -1.31 8.99
C SER A 75 9.86 -1.09 9.73
N SER A 76 9.34 0.15 9.72
CA SER A 76 8.04 0.49 10.31
C SER A 76 6.90 -0.26 9.62
N HIS A 77 6.87 -0.27 8.28
CA HIS A 77 5.88 -1.02 7.49
C HIS A 77 5.93 -2.52 7.82
N MET A 78 7.13 -3.08 7.89
CA MET A 78 7.34 -4.49 8.22
C MET A 78 6.86 -4.81 9.64
N TRP A 79 7.13 -3.94 10.61
CA TRP A 79 6.65 -4.08 11.99
C TRP A 79 5.11 -4.09 12.04
N MET A 80 4.47 -3.12 11.39
CA MET A 80 3.00 -3.06 11.31
C MET A 80 2.40 -4.29 10.64
N SER A 81 3.05 -4.83 9.60
CA SER A 81 2.59 -6.03 8.91
C SER A 81 2.49 -7.27 9.80
N LEU A 82 3.20 -7.31 10.94
CA LEU A 82 3.12 -8.41 11.90
C LEU A 82 1.74 -8.51 12.56
N GLY A 83 0.98 -7.42 12.59
CA GLY A 83 -0.38 -7.36 13.17
C GLY A 83 -1.51 -7.79 12.23
N GLN A 84 -1.19 -8.28 11.03
CA GLN A 84 -2.18 -8.62 10.01
C GLN A 84 -3.01 -9.86 10.36
N ASP A 85 -4.30 -9.78 10.06
CA ASP A 85 -5.30 -10.81 10.35
C ASP A 85 -6.19 -11.16 9.14
N ALA A 86 -6.23 -10.31 8.11
CA ALA A 86 -6.96 -10.58 6.88
C ALA A 86 -6.20 -11.60 6.03
N PHE A 87 -6.61 -12.87 6.06
CA PHE A 87 -6.07 -13.96 5.25
C PHE A 87 -7.19 -14.63 4.46
N VAL A 88 -6.89 -15.10 3.25
CA VAL A 88 -7.86 -15.79 2.36
C VAL A 88 -8.52 -16.95 3.09
N GLY A 89 -9.85 -17.04 3.00
CA GLY A 89 -10.68 -18.02 3.68
C GLY A 89 -11.04 -17.66 5.13
N GLY A 90 -10.40 -16.64 5.71
CA GLY A 90 -10.73 -16.10 7.03
C GLY A 90 -11.78 -14.99 6.96
N GLU A 91 -12.25 -14.59 8.15
CA GLU A 91 -13.12 -13.42 8.30
C GLU A 91 -12.38 -12.14 7.91
N ALA A 92 -13.09 -11.25 7.21
CA ALA A 92 -12.62 -9.91 6.89
C ALA A 92 -12.67 -9.05 8.17
N PRO A 93 -11.55 -8.48 8.63
CA PRO A 93 -11.56 -7.60 9.80
C PRO A 93 -12.48 -6.38 9.56
N ASP A 94 -13.52 -6.22 10.35
CA ASP A 94 -14.41 -5.05 10.31
C ASP A 94 -13.78 -3.87 11.08
N THR A 95 -12.74 -3.28 10.49
CA THR A 95 -11.99 -2.21 11.12
C THR A 95 -12.71 -0.86 11.01
N SER A 96 -12.42 0.00 11.99
CA SER A 96 -12.92 1.37 12.01
C SER A 96 -12.27 2.20 10.91
N VAL A 97 -13.08 2.91 10.15
CA VAL A 97 -12.65 3.91 9.16
C VAL A 97 -13.49 5.18 9.34
N VAL A 98 -13.09 6.28 8.71
CA VAL A 98 -13.79 7.56 8.78
C VAL A 98 -14.14 8.00 7.35
N ASN A 99 -15.38 8.42 7.13
CA ASN A 99 -15.76 8.96 5.83
C ASN A 99 -15.26 10.41 5.65
N LEU A 100 -15.46 10.99 4.46
CA LEU A 100 -14.96 12.33 4.14
C LEU A 100 -15.62 13.45 4.96
N GLU A 101 -16.79 13.20 5.57
CA GLU A 101 -17.44 14.13 6.50
C GLU A 101 -16.91 14.00 7.95
N GLY A 102 -15.89 13.19 8.19
CA GLY A 102 -15.32 12.98 9.53
C GLY A 102 -16.14 12.05 10.43
N LYS A 103 -17.14 11.34 9.88
CA LYS A 103 -17.98 10.40 10.64
C LYS A 103 -17.35 9.01 10.66
N LYS A 104 -17.22 8.46 11.87
CA LYS A 104 -16.76 7.09 12.10
C LYS A 104 -17.73 6.06 11.51
N THR A 105 -17.18 5.09 10.79
CA THR A 105 -17.88 3.99 10.13
C THR A 105 -16.99 2.73 10.16
N SER A 106 -17.29 1.70 9.38
CA SER A 106 -16.49 0.48 9.31
C SER A 106 -16.46 -0.11 7.90
N ILE A 107 -15.42 -0.91 7.58
CA ILE A 107 -15.25 -1.49 6.25
C ILE A 107 -16.47 -2.30 5.82
N CYS A 108 -17.04 -3.13 6.71
CA CYS A 108 -18.14 -4.02 6.34
C CYS A 108 -19.45 -3.30 6.00
N LYS A 109 -19.60 -2.01 6.38
CA LYS A 109 -20.76 -1.20 5.96
C LYS A 109 -20.77 -0.89 4.46
N TYR A 110 -19.60 -0.87 3.82
CA TYR A 110 -19.44 -0.62 2.39
C TYR A 110 -19.57 -1.89 1.54
N LEU A 111 -19.69 -3.07 2.15
CA LEU A 111 -20.04 -4.32 1.43
C LEU A 111 -21.50 -4.34 0.94
N LYS A 112 -22.27 -3.28 1.19
CA LYS A 112 -23.71 -3.20 0.94
C LYS A 112 -24.13 -1.98 0.12
N ASP A 113 -23.21 -1.10 -0.27
CA ASP A 113 -23.55 0.22 -0.81
C ASP A 113 -22.81 0.54 -2.12
N ASN A 114 -23.60 0.94 -3.12
CA ASN A 114 -23.22 0.96 -4.54
C ASN A 114 -22.53 2.27 -4.96
N ARG A 115 -21.46 2.14 -5.78
CA ARG A 115 -21.14 2.89 -7.02
C ARG A 115 -19.64 2.83 -7.34
N ALA A 116 -19.25 2.55 -8.60
CA ALA A 116 -17.96 2.99 -9.19
C ALA A 116 -17.71 2.74 -10.70
N LEU A 117 -16.47 3.04 -11.18
CA LEU A 117 -16.00 3.06 -12.58
C LEU A 117 -14.77 2.19 -13.02
N GLN A 118 -14.52 2.15 -14.33
CA GLN A 118 -13.61 1.32 -15.19
C GLN A 118 -13.48 -0.17 -14.85
N LEU A 119 -12.66 -0.60 -13.89
CA LEU A 119 -12.77 -1.98 -13.36
C LEU A 119 -14.12 -2.13 -12.65
N VAL A 120 -14.55 -1.09 -11.94
CA VAL A 120 -15.89 -1.07 -11.43
C VAL A 120 -16.94 -0.74 -12.50
N ARG A 121 -16.63 -0.10 -13.65
CA ARG A 121 -17.62 -0.04 -14.75
C ARG A 121 -17.87 -1.47 -15.26
N ASP A 122 -16.79 -2.21 -15.48
CA ASP A 122 -16.80 -3.57 -16.01
C ASP A 122 -17.41 -4.60 -15.04
N PHE A 123 -17.39 -4.31 -13.73
CA PHE A 123 -17.82 -5.21 -12.66
C PHE A 123 -18.79 -4.57 -11.66
N SER A 124 -19.41 -3.42 -11.94
CA SER A 124 -20.40 -2.78 -11.03
C SER A 124 -21.65 -3.64 -10.83
N ASP A 125 -21.89 -4.57 -11.76
CA ASP A 125 -22.91 -5.60 -11.67
C ASP A 125 -22.53 -6.77 -10.76
N VAL A 126 -21.24 -6.89 -10.39
CA VAL A 126 -20.66 -8.05 -9.69
C VAL A 126 -20.05 -7.69 -8.34
N ALA A 127 -19.48 -6.48 -8.20
CA ALA A 127 -18.73 -6.06 -7.03
C ALA A 127 -18.86 -4.57 -6.74
N ASP A 128 -18.92 -4.25 -5.45
CA ASP A 128 -18.71 -2.92 -4.90
C ASP A 128 -17.23 -2.65 -4.66
N PHE A 129 -16.85 -1.37 -4.63
CA PHE A 129 -15.47 -0.96 -4.47
C PHE A 129 -15.35 0.14 -3.43
N LEU A 130 -14.24 0.13 -2.70
CA LEU A 130 -13.92 1.08 -1.63
C LEU A 130 -12.43 1.37 -1.66
N VAL A 131 -12.06 2.64 -1.59
CA VAL A 131 -10.68 3.05 -1.29
C VAL A 131 -10.60 3.42 0.18
N VAL A 132 -9.67 2.79 0.90
CA VAL A 132 -9.28 3.19 2.26
C VAL A 132 -7.94 3.91 2.16
N TYR A 133 -7.95 5.22 2.34
CA TYR A 133 -6.76 6.07 2.39
C TYR A 133 -6.03 5.84 3.71
N ILE A 134 -4.77 5.43 3.65
CA ILE A 134 -3.93 5.08 4.82
C ILE A 134 -2.81 6.11 5.02
N ALA A 135 -1.88 5.84 5.93
CA ALA A 135 -0.69 6.68 6.11
C ALA A 135 0.15 6.81 4.82
N GLU A 136 0.79 7.96 4.63
CA GLU A 136 1.64 8.23 3.48
C GLU A 136 2.84 7.26 3.43
N ALA A 137 3.00 6.58 2.29
CA ALA A 137 4.19 5.76 2.06
C ALA A 137 5.46 6.59 1.88
N HIS A 138 5.30 7.85 1.43
CA HIS A 138 6.38 8.77 1.06
C HIS A 138 6.18 10.15 1.66
N SER A 139 6.04 10.25 2.98
CA SER A 139 5.84 11.53 3.64
C SER A 139 7.06 12.47 3.50
N THR A 140 6.81 13.77 3.34
CA THR A 140 7.84 14.81 3.15
C THR A 140 8.82 14.90 4.33
N ASP A 141 8.34 14.65 5.54
CA ASP A 141 9.11 14.61 6.80
C ASP A 141 9.69 13.21 7.12
N GLY A 142 9.54 12.25 6.21
CA GLY A 142 10.01 10.87 6.32
C GLY A 142 10.83 10.43 5.12
N TRP A 143 10.40 9.36 4.44
CA TRP A 143 11.07 8.84 3.24
C TRP A 143 10.39 9.33 1.97
N ALA A 144 10.70 10.57 1.57
CA ALA A 144 10.09 11.22 0.42
C ALA A 144 10.82 10.96 -0.90
N PHE A 145 10.08 11.12 -1.99
CA PHE A 145 10.62 11.31 -3.33
C PHE A 145 10.57 12.79 -3.71
N THR A 146 11.53 13.30 -4.48
CA THR A 146 11.68 14.77 -4.68
C THR A 146 10.69 15.39 -5.65
N ASN A 147 10.09 14.62 -6.57
CA ASN A 147 9.09 15.12 -7.52
C ASN A 147 7.68 14.58 -7.19
N ASN A 148 7.37 14.45 -5.90
CA ASN A 148 6.09 13.95 -5.42
C ASN A 148 5.20 15.07 -4.86
N ILE A 149 3.95 14.72 -4.52
CA ILE A 149 3.08 15.61 -3.75
C ILE A 149 3.63 15.73 -2.33
N ASP A 150 3.79 16.97 -1.85
CA ASP A 150 4.31 17.23 -0.52
C ASP A 150 3.22 17.07 0.55
N ILE A 151 3.28 15.96 1.28
CA ILE A 151 2.38 15.62 2.39
C ILE A 151 3.23 15.10 3.55
N ASN A 152 3.16 15.77 4.70
CA ASN A 152 3.82 15.28 5.92
C ASN A 152 3.07 14.09 6.51
N GLN A 153 3.73 13.34 7.38
CA GLN A 153 3.08 12.28 8.14
C GLN A 153 1.91 12.87 8.94
N HIS A 154 0.70 12.33 8.71
CA HIS A 154 -0.51 12.79 9.40
C HIS A 154 -0.32 12.71 10.92
N GLN A 155 -0.51 13.84 11.61
CA GLN A 155 -0.50 13.94 13.08
C GLN A 155 -1.94 13.96 13.63
N SER A 156 -2.91 14.28 12.78
CA SER A 156 -4.33 14.32 13.11
C SER A 156 -5.18 13.66 12.02
N LEU A 157 -6.43 13.35 12.37
CA LEU A 157 -7.43 12.89 11.40
C LEU A 157 -7.72 13.96 10.34
N GLU A 158 -7.65 15.25 10.70
CA GLU A 158 -7.84 16.36 9.78
C GLU A 158 -6.74 16.39 8.71
N ASP A 159 -5.48 16.12 9.08
CA ASP A 159 -4.38 16.02 8.13
C ASP A 159 -4.66 14.90 7.12
N ARG A 160 -5.07 13.73 7.61
CA ARG A 160 -5.37 12.56 6.76
C ARG A 160 -6.56 12.79 5.85
N LEU A 161 -7.61 13.44 6.34
CA LEU A 161 -8.77 13.83 5.52
C LEU A 161 -8.37 14.85 4.44
N SER A 162 -7.50 15.81 4.79
CA SER A 162 -6.98 16.81 3.85
C SER A 162 -6.13 16.17 2.75
N ALA A 163 -5.30 15.20 3.08
CA ALA A 163 -4.55 14.41 2.10
C ALA A 163 -5.49 13.58 1.20
N ALA A 164 -6.47 12.90 1.79
CA ALA A 164 -7.47 12.13 1.04
C ALA A 164 -8.30 13.00 0.07
N GLN A 165 -8.56 14.27 0.41
CA GLN A 165 -9.21 15.22 -0.50
C GLN A 165 -8.41 15.45 -1.80
N ILE A 166 -7.07 15.37 -1.76
CA ILE A 166 -6.23 15.46 -2.96
C ILE A 166 -6.50 14.29 -3.89
N LEU A 167 -6.68 13.08 -3.34
CA LEU A 167 -7.08 11.91 -4.12
C LEU A 167 -8.50 12.09 -4.69
N VAL A 168 -9.43 12.62 -3.89
CA VAL A 168 -10.82 12.85 -4.32
C VAL A 168 -10.91 13.84 -5.50
N GLN A 169 -10.01 14.81 -5.59
CA GLN A 169 -9.92 15.72 -6.75
C GLN A 169 -9.58 14.99 -8.06
N LYS A 170 -9.10 13.74 -8.02
CA LYS A 170 -8.92 12.89 -9.20
C LYS A 170 -10.21 12.21 -9.64
N GLU A 171 -11.32 12.53 -8.99
CA GLU A 171 -12.65 11.97 -9.23
C GLU A 171 -12.61 10.43 -9.20
N PRO A 172 -12.13 9.81 -8.10
CA PRO A 172 -12.21 8.37 -7.94
C PRO A 172 -13.68 7.98 -7.87
N LEU A 173 -13.97 6.81 -8.40
CA LEU A 173 -15.35 6.55 -8.75
C LEU A 173 -16.06 5.71 -7.71
N CYS A 174 -15.28 5.17 -6.78
CA CYS A 174 -15.75 4.52 -5.58
C CYS A 174 -15.68 5.48 -4.40
N PRO A 175 -16.47 5.20 -3.35
CA PRO A 175 -16.28 5.84 -2.07
C PRO A 175 -14.82 5.80 -1.63
N VAL A 176 -14.35 6.94 -1.12
CA VAL A 176 -13.08 7.06 -0.41
C VAL A 176 -13.41 7.25 1.05
N VAL A 177 -12.77 6.45 1.90
CA VAL A 177 -12.73 6.62 3.35
C VAL A 177 -11.28 6.70 3.79
N VAL A 178 -11.02 7.18 5.00
CA VAL A 178 -9.68 7.20 5.58
C VAL A 178 -9.60 6.20 6.73
N ASP A 179 -8.44 5.58 6.90
CA ASP A 179 -8.18 4.76 8.08
C ASP A 179 -8.13 5.63 9.34
N ASP A 180 -8.49 5.05 10.47
CA ASP A 180 -8.35 5.69 11.78
C ASP A 180 -6.88 6.00 12.07
N MET A 181 -6.59 7.02 12.88
CA MET A 181 -5.21 7.41 13.21
C MET A 181 -4.41 6.34 13.97
N SER A 182 -5.06 5.27 14.44
CA SER A 182 -4.40 4.06 14.94
C SER A 182 -3.88 3.10 13.86
N ASP A 183 -4.11 3.42 12.57
CA ASP A 183 -3.73 2.62 11.40
C ASP A 183 -4.27 1.18 11.44
N VAL A 184 -5.40 0.98 12.13
CA VAL A 184 -5.93 -0.35 12.42
C VAL A 184 -6.31 -1.11 11.15
N SER A 185 -6.84 -0.44 10.12
CA SER A 185 -7.15 -1.09 8.84
C SER A 185 -5.86 -1.45 8.11
N ALA A 186 -4.91 -0.53 8.05
CA ALA A 186 -3.60 -0.77 7.44
C ALA A 186 -2.86 -1.95 8.10
N ILE A 187 -2.89 -2.04 9.43
CA ILE A 187 -2.28 -3.14 10.19
C ILE A 187 -3.02 -4.46 9.94
N LYS A 188 -4.35 -4.50 10.12
CA LYS A 188 -5.12 -5.75 10.03
C LYS A 188 -5.16 -6.33 8.63
N TYR A 189 -5.13 -5.48 7.61
CA TYR A 189 -5.03 -5.89 6.21
C TYR A 189 -3.58 -5.97 5.73
N GLY A 190 -2.58 -5.62 6.56
CA GLY A 190 -1.18 -5.55 6.14
C GLY A 190 -1.04 -4.78 4.82
N ALA A 191 -1.68 -3.61 4.76
CA ALA A 191 -2.00 -2.89 3.53
C ALA A 191 -0.94 -1.86 3.12
N LEU A 192 0.10 -1.66 3.93
CA LEU A 192 1.19 -0.73 3.62
C LEU A 192 2.20 -1.37 2.65
N PRO A 193 2.74 -0.60 1.69
CA PRO A 193 2.38 0.79 1.37
C PRO A 193 1.05 0.90 0.62
N GLU A 194 0.66 -0.15 -0.11
CA GLU A 194 -0.62 -0.31 -0.77
C GLU A 194 -0.95 -1.80 -0.94
N ARG A 195 -2.24 -2.14 -1.03
CA ARG A 195 -2.68 -3.53 -1.21
C ARG A 195 -4.12 -3.65 -1.70
N LEU A 196 -4.39 -4.68 -2.50
CA LEU A 196 -5.72 -5.00 -3.03
C LEU A 196 -6.32 -6.21 -2.32
N TYR A 197 -7.61 -6.16 -2.04
CA TYR A 197 -8.41 -7.21 -1.40
C TYR A 197 -9.76 -7.35 -2.10
N VAL A 198 -10.30 -8.57 -2.13
CA VAL A 198 -11.72 -8.81 -2.46
C VAL A 198 -12.35 -9.50 -1.26
N LEU A 199 -13.46 -8.92 -0.80
CA LEU A 199 -14.23 -9.41 0.34
C LEU A 199 -15.60 -9.86 -0.15
N GLN A 200 -16.08 -11.00 0.34
CA GLN A 200 -17.39 -11.52 0.00
C GLN A 200 -18.04 -12.14 1.24
N ALA A 201 -19.28 -11.73 1.53
CA ALA A 201 -20.05 -12.23 2.67
C ALA A 201 -19.26 -12.18 4.00
N GLY A 202 -18.53 -11.09 4.25
CA GLY A 202 -17.72 -10.90 5.46
C GLY A 202 -16.41 -11.69 5.50
N LYS A 203 -16.01 -12.35 4.42
CA LYS A 203 -14.77 -13.13 4.34
C LYS A 203 -13.79 -12.57 3.31
N VAL A 204 -12.51 -12.83 3.54
CA VAL A 204 -11.46 -12.53 2.55
C VAL A 204 -11.45 -13.64 1.51
N VAL A 205 -11.83 -13.31 0.27
CA VAL A 205 -11.79 -14.26 -0.85
C VAL A 205 -10.56 -14.05 -1.74
N TYR A 206 -9.97 -12.85 -1.69
CA TYR A 206 -8.72 -12.53 -2.36
C TYR A 206 -7.87 -11.61 -1.49
N LYS A 207 -6.55 -11.83 -1.52
CA LYS A 207 -5.52 -11.01 -0.88
C LYS A 207 -4.35 -10.85 -1.83
N GLY A 208 -4.17 -9.64 -2.35
CA GLY A 208 -3.04 -9.32 -3.23
C GLY A 208 -1.70 -9.38 -2.51
N ALA A 209 -0.63 -9.43 -3.28
CA ALA A 209 0.72 -9.20 -2.77
C ALA A 209 0.89 -7.72 -2.35
N VAL A 210 1.91 -7.44 -1.54
CA VAL A 210 2.18 -6.08 -1.05
C VAL A 210 2.77 -5.24 -2.19
N GLY A 211 2.27 -4.00 -2.36
CA GLY A 211 2.80 -3.06 -3.34
C GLY A 211 4.18 -2.48 -2.97
N PRO A 212 4.84 -1.78 -3.91
CA PRO A 212 4.40 -1.56 -5.28
C PRO A 212 4.61 -2.79 -6.19
N TRP A 213 5.47 -3.75 -5.80
CA TRP A 213 5.79 -4.91 -6.66
C TRP A 213 4.64 -5.92 -6.83
N GLY A 214 3.74 -5.98 -5.85
CA GLY A 214 2.59 -6.88 -5.85
C GLY A 214 1.26 -6.21 -6.17
N TYR A 215 1.26 -4.92 -6.49
CA TYR A 215 0.05 -4.19 -6.83
C TYR A 215 -0.34 -4.49 -8.27
N ASP A 216 -1.29 -5.41 -8.45
CA ASP A 216 -1.74 -5.87 -9.76
C ASP A 216 -3.28 -5.80 -9.89
N PRO A 217 -3.81 -4.72 -10.47
CA PRO A 217 -5.24 -4.61 -10.78
C PRO A 217 -5.73 -5.63 -11.82
N MET A 218 -4.86 -6.14 -12.70
CA MET A 218 -5.23 -7.13 -13.70
C MET A 218 -5.43 -8.52 -13.08
N GLU A 219 -4.68 -8.84 -12.03
CA GLU A 219 -4.92 -10.04 -11.21
C GLU A 219 -6.31 -9.97 -10.56
N VAL A 220 -6.68 -8.81 -9.98
CA VAL A 220 -8.03 -8.59 -9.43
C VAL A 220 -9.09 -8.70 -10.50
N ARG A 221 -8.89 -8.12 -11.69
CA ARG A 221 -9.80 -8.26 -12.83
C ARG A 221 -10.04 -9.72 -13.17
N SER A 222 -8.96 -10.49 -13.34
CA SER A 222 -9.02 -11.92 -13.66
C SER A 222 -9.71 -12.75 -12.56
N PHE A 223 -9.63 -12.30 -11.31
CA PHE A 223 -10.35 -12.90 -10.19
C PHE A 223 -11.86 -12.60 -10.29
N LEU A 224 -12.25 -11.34 -10.51
CA LEU A 224 -13.64 -10.92 -10.63
C LEU A 224 -14.34 -11.50 -11.88
N GLU A 225 -13.62 -11.71 -12.98
CA GLU A 225 -14.15 -12.39 -14.18
C GLU A 225 -14.64 -13.81 -13.90
N LYS A 226 -14.02 -14.50 -12.93
CA LYS A 226 -14.43 -15.86 -12.51
C LYS A 226 -15.63 -15.86 -11.56
N MET A 227 -16.02 -14.68 -11.06
CA MET A 227 -17.16 -14.51 -10.15
C MET A 227 -18.44 -14.09 -10.87
N LYS A 228 -18.34 -13.75 -12.17
CA LYS A 228 -19.49 -13.61 -13.08
C LYS A 228 -20.13 -14.97 -13.34
#